data_AF-A0A6A8UFY2-F1
#
_entry.id   AF-A0A6A8UFY2-F1
#
_cell.length_a   1.000
_cell.length_b   1.000
_cell.length_c   1.000
_cell.angle_alpha   90.00
_cell.angle_beta   90.00
_cell.angle_gamma   90.00
#
_symmetry.space_group_name_H-M   'P 1'
#
loop_
_entity.id
_entity.type
_entity.pdbx_description
1 polymer ?
#
loop_
_entity_poly.entity_id
_entity_poly.type
_entity_poly.pdbx_seq_one_letter_code
_entity_poly.pdbx_strand_id
1 'polypeptide(L)'
;MAKVKNKKKAFKHRLKKQGLFNNVKAPVPPVAPVPPVPPVAPQPVAETKTVAKEEVAAKDLSLEAFAQLPEVEGLRSNLVETLYNEGLTSVEAFATVTEEEVLALKGVGPATVKKLKENGVSFKA
;
A
#
# COMPACT_ATOMS: atom_id res chain seq x y z
N MET A 1 -6.42 40.87 -37.97
CA MET A 1 -5.89 40.32 -36.69
C MET A 1 -6.47 38.92 -36.46
N ALA A 2 -5.66 37.87 -36.63
CA ALA A 2 -6.11 36.50 -36.41
C ALA A 2 -6.23 36.24 -34.90
N LYS A 3 -7.45 36.01 -34.40
CA LYS A 3 -7.69 35.59 -33.01
C LYS A 3 -7.04 34.21 -32.83
N VAL A 4 -5.84 34.16 -32.26
CA VAL A 4 -5.18 32.90 -31.89
C VAL A 4 -6.05 32.24 -30.82
N LYS A 5 -6.95 31.35 -31.26
CA LYS A 5 -7.82 30.59 -30.36
C LYS A 5 -6.90 29.78 -29.46
N ASN A 6 -6.94 30.06 -28.16
CA ASN A 6 -6.13 29.37 -27.18
C ASN A 6 -6.63 27.91 -27.04
N LYS A 7 -6.09 27.02 -27.90
CA LYS A 7 -6.55 25.63 -28.08
C LYS A 7 -6.63 24.86 -26.76
N LYS A 8 -5.71 25.16 -25.82
CA LYS A 8 -5.68 24.58 -24.48
C LYS A 8 -6.93 24.91 -23.65
N LYS A 9 -7.43 26.14 -23.74
CA LYS A 9 -8.64 26.57 -23.03
C LYS A 9 -9.90 25.91 -23.61
N ALA A 10 -9.99 25.81 -24.93
CA ALA A 10 -11.09 25.11 -25.60
C ALA A 10 -11.10 23.62 -25.27
N PHE A 11 -9.93 22.98 -25.22
CA PHE A 11 -9.80 21.57 -24.85
C PHE A 11 -10.23 21.31 -23.41
N LYS A 12 -9.76 22.12 -22.44
CA LYS A 12 -10.20 22.00 -21.04
C LYS A 12 -11.71 22.19 -20.89
N HIS A 13 -12.28 23.15 -21.62
CA HIS A 13 -13.73 23.37 -21.61
C HIS A 13 -14.51 22.20 -22.22
N ARG A 14 -13.99 21.59 -23.29
CA ARG A 14 -14.56 20.39 -23.91
C ARG A 14 -14.54 19.20 -22.94
N LEU A 15 -13.41 18.96 -22.29
CA LEU A 15 -13.27 17.88 -21.31
C LEU A 15 -14.17 18.11 -20.08
N LYS A 16 -14.33 19.37 -19.64
CA LYS A 16 -15.27 19.71 -18.56
C LYS A 16 -16.74 19.49 -18.97
N LYS A 17 -17.11 19.76 -20.23
CA LYS A 17 -18.43 19.41 -20.77
C LYS A 17 -18.66 17.89 -20.87
N GLN A 18 -17.61 17.12 -21.16
CA GLN A 18 -17.67 15.66 -21.21
C GLN A 18 -17.74 15.00 -19.82
N GLY A 19 -17.75 15.78 -18.73
CA GLY A 19 -17.85 15.24 -17.38
C GLY A 19 -16.62 14.46 -16.92
N LEU A 20 -15.52 14.44 -17.70
CA LEU A 20 -14.31 13.66 -17.40
C LEU A 20 -13.54 14.18 -16.17
N PHE A 21 -13.92 15.35 -15.66
CA PHE A 21 -13.38 15.93 -14.42
C PHE A 21 -14.36 15.87 -13.24
N ASN A 22 -15.55 15.29 -13.42
CA ASN A 22 -16.48 15.09 -12.33
C ASN A 22 -16.10 13.81 -11.60
N ASN A 23 -15.18 13.93 -10.66
CA ASN A 23 -14.91 12.92 -9.66
C ASN A 23 -15.94 13.04 -8.52
N VAL A 24 -17.22 12.99 -8.88
CA VAL A 24 -18.34 12.98 -7.92
C VAL A 24 -18.77 11.53 -7.78
N LYS A 25 -18.20 10.91 -6.75
CA LYS A 25 -18.93 10.18 -5.71
C LYS A 25 -19.82 9.05 -6.22
N ALA A 26 -19.35 7.83 -5.96
CA ALA A 26 -20.14 6.62 -5.99
C ALA A 26 -21.57 6.87 -5.44
N PRO A 27 -22.60 6.30 -6.08
CA PRO A 27 -23.97 6.42 -5.61
C PRO A 27 -24.04 5.86 -4.19
N VAL A 28 -24.41 6.72 -3.24
CA VAL A 28 -24.92 6.31 -1.94
C VAL A 28 -26.13 5.39 -2.19
N PRO A 29 -26.16 4.17 -1.63
CA PRO A 29 -27.31 3.29 -1.80
C PRO A 29 -28.55 3.93 -1.15
N PRO A 30 -29.75 3.83 -1.76
CA PRO A 30 -30.97 4.33 -1.17
C PRO A 30 -31.30 3.53 0.10
N VAL A 31 -31.47 4.27 1.19
CA VAL A 31 -31.93 3.79 2.49
C VAL A 31 -33.36 3.24 2.31
N ALA A 32 -33.52 1.93 2.46
CA ALA A 32 -34.82 1.29 2.56
C ALA A 32 -35.53 1.77 3.86
N PRO A 33 -36.85 1.99 3.84
CA PRO A 33 -37.58 2.53 4.97
C PRO A 33 -37.73 1.47 6.08
N VAL A 34 -37.30 1.83 7.29
CA VAL A 34 -37.46 1.07 8.53
C VAL A 34 -38.88 1.23 9.08
N PRO A 35 -39.49 0.15 9.62
CA PRO A 35 -40.27 0.26 10.86
C PRO A 35 -39.96 -0.88 11.86
N PRO A 36 -40.46 -0.85 13.12
CA PRO A 36 -40.00 -0.11 14.30
C PRO A 36 -39.22 -0.97 15.34
N VAL A 37 -38.42 -0.32 16.20
CA VAL A 37 -37.64 -0.84 17.37
C VAL A 37 -38.54 -1.33 18.53
N PRO A 38 -38.12 -2.20 19.51
CA PRO A 38 -37.14 -1.88 20.59
C PRO A 38 -36.38 -3.12 21.20
N PRO A 39 -35.73 -3.09 22.40
CA PRO A 39 -34.36 -2.61 22.66
C PRO A 39 -33.49 -3.59 23.49
N VAL A 40 -32.20 -3.79 23.21
CA VAL A 40 -31.23 -4.38 24.16
C VAL A 40 -29.85 -3.74 23.89
N ALA A 41 -29.53 -2.64 24.55
CA ALA A 41 -28.69 -2.55 25.76
C ALA A 41 -27.17 -2.61 25.46
N PRO A 42 -26.36 -1.86 26.23
CA PRO A 42 -25.19 -1.12 25.75
C PRO A 42 -23.88 -1.89 26.00
N GLN A 43 -22.89 -1.79 25.11
CA GLN A 43 -21.49 -2.08 25.48
C GLN A 43 -20.53 -1.02 24.91
N PRO A 44 -19.76 -0.32 25.78
CA PRO A 44 -18.70 0.62 25.44
C PRO A 44 -17.37 -0.13 25.20
N VAL A 45 -16.26 0.62 25.13
CA VAL A 45 -14.82 0.23 25.05
C VAL A 45 -14.31 0.04 23.60
N ALA A 46 -13.49 0.94 23.05
CA ALA A 46 -12.07 1.20 23.39
C ALA A 46 -11.28 -0.10 23.48
N GLU A 47 -10.36 -0.35 22.54
CA GLU A 47 -9.04 -0.97 22.76
C GLU A 47 -8.41 -1.39 21.43
N THR A 48 -7.25 -0.77 21.17
CA THR A 48 -6.00 -1.43 20.77
C THR A 48 -6.11 -2.89 20.33
N LYS A 49 -5.78 -3.14 19.06
CA LYS A 49 -5.35 -4.47 18.60
C LYS A 49 -3.85 -4.45 18.25
N THR A 50 -3.05 -4.37 19.29
CA THR A 50 -1.73 -5.02 19.36
C THR A 50 -1.96 -6.50 19.59
N VAL A 51 -1.61 -7.35 18.62
CA VAL A 51 -1.33 -8.79 18.77
C VAL A 51 -0.32 -9.09 17.66
N ALA A 52 1.00 -9.00 17.88
CA ALA A 52 1.82 -9.95 18.63
C ALA A 52 1.63 -11.39 18.15
N LYS A 53 2.45 -11.79 17.17
CA LYS A 53 2.86 -13.18 16.94
C LYS A 53 4.39 -13.11 16.83
N GLU A 54 5.04 -13.10 17.98
CA GLU A 54 5.73 -14.28 18.51
C GLU A 54 6.91 -14.67 17.60
N GLU A 55 8.03 -14.00 17.89
CA GLU A 55 9.32 -14.62 18.12
C GLU A 55 9.66 -15.86 17.27
N VAL A 56 10.36 -15.63 16.16
CA VAL A 56 11.40 -16.56 15.73
C VAL A 56 12.72 -15.92 16.09
N ALA A 57 13.23 -16.33 17.25
CA ALA A 57 14.54 -16.01 17.72
C ALA A 57 15.63 -16.41 16.69
N ALA A 58 16.65 -15.56 16.65
CA ALA A 58 18.04 -15.91 16.40
C ALA A 58 18.41 -16.36 14.98
N LYS A 59 18.56 -15.39 14.08
CA LYS A 59 19.89 -15.04 13.59
C LYS A 59 20.01 -13.53 13.52
N ASP A 60 20.80 -12.96 14.42
CA ASP A 60 21.32 -11.58 14.45
C ASP A 60 22.05 -11.22 13.15
N LEU A 61 21.31 -11.10 12.05
CA LEU A 61 21.68 -10.15 11.03
C LEU A 61 21.16 -8.83 11.58
N SER A 62 22.02 -8.10 12.28
CA SER A 62 21.75 -6.71 12.65
C SER A 62 21.15 -5.98 11.44
N LEU A 63 20.33 -4.95 11.65
CA LEU A 63 19.80 -4.14 10.55
C LEU A 63 20.89 -3.73 9.55
N GLU A 64 22.09 -3.49 10.08
CA GLU A 64 23.29 -3.19 9.31
C GLU A 64 23.76 -4.38 8.45
N ALA A 65 23.81 -5.59 9.01
CA ALA A 65 24.12 -6.81 8.26
C ALA A 65 23.05 -7.11 7.19
N PHE A 66 21.77 -6.89 7.49
CA PHE A 66 20.69 -7.03 6.52
C PHE A 66 20.82 -6.00 5.38
N ALA A 67 21.12 -4.74 5.71
CA ALA A 67 21.35 -3.69 4.70
C ALA A 67 22.55 -3.95 3.79
N GLN A 68 23.51 -4.76 4.23
CA GLN A 68 24.69 -5.16 3.45
C GLN A 68 24.44 -6.42 2.59
N LEU A 69 23.28 -7.08 2.71
CA LEU A 69 22.98 -8.25 1.89
C LEU A 69 22.73 -7.85 0.43
N PRO A 70 23.16 -8.71 -0.52
CA PRO A 70 22.87 -8.51 -1.94
C PRO A 70 21.37 -8.43 -2.23
N GLU A 71 20.54 -9.08 -1.40
CA GLU A 71 19.08 -9.11 -1.53
C GLU A 71 18.44 -7.73 -1.47
N VAL A 72 18.91 -6.87 -0.56
CA VAL A 72 18.40 -5.50 -0.37
C VAL A 72 19.42 -4.43 -0.78
N GLU A 73 20.46 -4.85 -1.50
CA GLU A 73 21.50 -3.95 -1.99
C GLU A 73 20.90 -2.89 -2.91
N GLY A 74 21.26 -1.62 -2.67
CA GLY A 74 20.73 -0.48 -3.42
C GLY A 74 19.32 -0.04 -3.03
N LEU A 75 18.75 -0.59 -1.94
CA LEU A 75 17.57 -0.06 -1.27
C LEU A 75 17.93 1.01 -0.25
N ARG A 76 16.97 1.92 -0.02
CA ARG A 76 17.12 2.98 0.98
C ARG A 76 17.00 2.36 2.36
N SER A 77 17.80 2.81 3.33
CA SER A 77 17.77 2.33 4.73
C SER A 77 16.37 2.27 5.32
N ASN A 78 15.54 3.30 5.10
CA ASN A 78 14.15 3.33 5.61
C ASN A 78 13.28 2.19 5.04
N LEU A 79 13.54 1.74 3.81
CA LEU A 79 12.83 0.60 3.21
C LEU A 79 13.32 -0.71 3.79
N VAL A 80 14.64 -0.84 3.96
CA VAL A 80 15.27 -1.99 4.61
C VAL A 80 14.75 -2.17 6.03
N GLU A 81 14.63 -1.07 6.80
CA GLU A 81 14.01 -1.06 8.12
C GLU A 81 12.55 -1.52 8.06
N THR A 82 11.77 -1.05 7.08
CA THR A 82 10.37 -1.47 6.92
C THR A 82 10.29 -2.97 6.63
N LEU A 83 11.10 -3.49 5.72
CA LEU A 83 11.18 -4.92 5.40
C LEU A 83 11.59 -5.75 6.63
N TYR A 84 12.56 -5.27 7.40
CA TYR A 84 13.02 -5.94 8.62
C TYR A 84 11.92 -6.00 9.69
N ASN A 85 11.16 -4.91 9.88
CA ASN A 85 10.03 -4.88 10.82
C ASN A 85 8.91 -5.86 10.42
N GLU A 86 8.73 -6.08 9.12
CA GLU A 86 7.80 -7.09 8.58
C GLU A 86 8.37 -8.52 8.64
N GLY A 87 9.60 -8.69 9.12
CA GLY A 87 10.27 -9.99 9.21
C GLY A 87 10.80 -10.52 7.87
N LEU A 88 10.88 -9.67 6.84
CA LEU A 88 11.39 -10.02 5.51
C LEU A 88 12.92 -9.93 5.46
N THR A 89 13.57 -10.72 6.32
CA THR A 89 15.03 -10.70 6.51
C THR A 89 15.77 -11.77 5.72
N SER A 90 15.07 -12.54 4.88
CA SER A 90 15.65 -13.64 4.08
C SER A 90 14.81 -13.94 2.85
N VAL A 91 15.43 -14.53 1.81
CA VAL A 91 14.73 -15.03 0.60
C VAL A 91 13.57 -15.96 0.95
N GLU A 92 13.70 -16.79 1.99
CA GLU A 92 12.63 -17.69 2.44
C GLU A 92 11.41 -16.91 2.95
N ALA A 93 11.64 -15.81 3.69
CA ALA A 93 10.57 -14.94 4.16
C ALA A 93 9.85 -14.32 2.96
N PHE A 94 10.60 -13.80 1.98
CA PHE A 94 10.04 -13.28 0.74
C PHE A 94 9.27 -14.31 -0.08
N ALA A 95 9.69 -15.58 -0.10
CA ALA A 95 9.00 -16.66 -0.80
C ALA A 95 7.68 -17.06 -0.13
N THR A 96 7.47 -16.69 1.13
CA THR A 96 6.20 -16.92 1.84
C THR A 96 5.21 -15.78 1.68
N VAL A 97 5.68 -14.56 1.45
CA VAL A 97 4.86 -13.38 1.21
C VAL A 97 4.60 -13.15 -0.27
N THR A 98 3.50 -12.47 -0.56
CA THR A 98 3.09 -12.14 -1.92
C THR A 98 3.69 -10.81 -2.39
N GLU A 99 3.74 -10.60 -3.71
CA GLU A 99 4.14 -9.31 -4.28
C GLU A 99 3.23 -8.16 -3.83
N GLU A 100 1.96 -8.44 -3.57
CA GLU A 100 0.99 -7.44 -3.08
C GLU A 100 1.31 -6.97 -1.66
N GLU A 101 1.71 -7.88 -0.78
CA GLU A 101 2.10 -7.53 0.60
C GLU A 101 3.34 -6.65 0.60
N VAL A 102 4.35 -7.01 -0.20
CA VAL A 102 5.57 -6.20 -0.33
C VAL A 102 5.28 -4.86 -1.00
N LEU A 103 4.39 -4.80 -1.99
CA LEU A 103 3.97 -3.56 -2.62
C LEU A 103 3.12 -2.66 -1.70
N ALA A 104 2.38 -3.25 -0.76
CA ALA A 104 1.60 -2.52 0.23
C ALA A 104 2.49 -1.86 1.30
N LEU A 105 3.75 -2.29 1.43
CA LEU A 105 4.68 -1.68 2.37
C LEU A 105 4.97 -0.23 2.02
N LYS A 106 5.07 0.60 3.07
CA LYS A 106 5.21 2.04 2.93
C LYS A 106 6.48 2.41 2.17
N GLY A 107 6.30 3.00 0.99
CA GLY A 107 7.41 3.46 0.15
C GLY A 107 8.05 2.37 -0.71
N VAL A 108 7.55 1.13 -0.64
CA VAL A 108 7.85 0.11 -1.63
C VAL A 108 6.97 0.36 -2.85
N GLY A 109 7.59 0.30 -4.02
CA GLY A 109 6.91 0.48 -5.30
C GLY A 109 7.39 -0.56 -6.31
N PRO A 110 6.84 -0.54 -7.54
CA PRO A 110 7.22 -1.50 -8.57
C PRO A 110 8.72 -1.44 -8.91
N ALA A 111 9.37 -0.29 -8.72
CA ALA A 111 10.82 -0.17 -8.88
C ALA A 111 11.59 -0.99 -7.84
N THR A 112 11.15 -0.97 -6.58
CA THR A 112 11.75 -1.72 -5.49
C THR A 112 11.52 -3.22 -5.67
N VAL A 113 10.31 -3.63 -6.04
CA VAL A 113 10.00 -5.04 -6.31
C VAL A 113 10.83 -5.59 -7.47
N LYS A 114 11.05 -4.80 -8.53
CA LYS A 114 11.95 -5.19 -9.63
C LYS A 114 13.38 -5.40 -9.15
N LYS A 115 13.91 -4.49 -8.33
CA LYS A 115 15.25 -4.64 -7.74
C LYS A 115 15.36 -5.87 -6.86
N LEU A 116 14.37 -6.13 -6.01
CA LEU A 116 14.34 -7.34 -5.18
C LEU A 116 14.40 -8.61 -6.06
N LYS A 117 13.63 -8.65 -7.16
CA LYS A 117 13.68 -9.75 -8.13
C LYS A 117 15.04 -9.88 -8.83
N GLU A 118 15.66 -8.77 -9.21
CA GLU A 118 17.02 -8.73 -9.78
C GLU A 118 18.08 -9.24 -8.79
N ASN A 119 17.88 -8.96 -7.51
CA ASN A 119 18.74 -9.39 -6.41
C ASN A 119 18.51 -10.86 -6.00
N GLY A 120 17.62 -11.59 -6.68
CA GLY A 120 17.37 -13.02 -6.44
C GLY A 120 16.23 -13.32 -5.46
N VAL A 121 15.47 -12.31 -5.04
CA VAL A 121 14.28 -12.49 -4.21
C VAL A 121 13.13 -13.00 -5.08
N SER A 122 12.53 -14.13 -4.68
CA SER A 122 11.30 -14.64 -5.29
C SER A 122 10.13 -14.44 -4.34
N PHE A 123 9.00 -14.00 -4.86
CA PHE A 123 7.76 -13.86 -4.11
C PHE A 123 6.88 -15.07 -4.32
N LYS A 124 6.00 -15.32 -3.35
CA LYS A 124 4.91 -16.29 -3.52
C LYS A 124 4.00 -15.84 -4.65
N ALA A 125 3.77 -16.75 -5.60
CA ALA A 125 2.81 -16.57 -6.70
C ALA A 125 1.37 -16.76 -6.24
#